data_AF-A0A6B1IIS5-F1
#
_entry.id   AF-A0A6B1IIS5-F1
#
_cell.length_a   1.000
_cell.length_b   1.000
_cell.length_c   1.000
_cell.angle_alpha   90.00
_cell.angle_beta   90.00
_cell.angle_gamma   90.00
#
_symmetry.space_group_name_H-M   'P 1'
#
loop_
_entity.id
_entity.type
_entity.pdbx_description
1 polymer ?
#
loop_
_entity_poly.entity_id
_entity_poly.type
_entity_poly.pdbx_seq_one_letter_code
_entity_poly.pdbx_strand_id
1 'polypeptide(L)'
;MSYPVTYYCPHCGTLVALDREGYLADKSVTPYPLEGWTYVAPTEPFDGEEDGESDDTAVEADGVRFVCGESEGVDWDPHDGVRGTDVGGDEPYREPDAEGVGCGEPFYLSFVRYEEGREIDPEAEAEPVEINPDPRPSGPRGPGGPGEAGGPDDSDGGFW
;
A
#
# COMPACT_ATOMS: atom_id res chain seq x y z
N MET A 1 -7.03 0.41 -26.93
CA MET A 1 -8.27 1.15 -26.54
C MET A 1 -8.11 1.43 -25.05
N SER A 2 -7.77 2.65 -24.69
CA SER A 2 -7.45 2.99 -23.30
C SER A 2 -8.69 3.30 -22.47
N TYR A 3 -8.59 3.05 -21.17
CA TYR A 3 -9.63 3.35 -20.18
C TYR A 3 -8.98 3.94 -18.92
N PRO A 4 -9.63 4.94 -18.28
CA PRO A 4 -9.11 5.52 -17.06
C PRO A 4 -9.24 4.54 -15.90
N VAL A 5 -8.14 4.29 -15.19
CA VAL A 5 -8.09 3.48 -13.97
C VAL A 5 -7.45 4.26 -12.85
N THR A 6 -8.07 4.19 -11.68
CA THR A 6 -7.67 4.96 -10.50
C THR A 6 -6.79 4.13 -9.56
N TYR A 7 -5.68 4.74 -9.12
CA TYR A 7 -4.73 4.16 -8.17
C TYR A 7 -4.57 5.06 -6.94
N TYR A 8 -4.19 4.45 -5.82
CA TYR A 8 -3.98 5.11 -4.54
C TYR A 8 -2.50 5.36 -4.28
N CYS A 9 -2.15 6.57 -3.84
CA CYS A 9 -0.82 6.86 -3.34
C CYS A 9 -0.59 6.18 -1.97
N PRO A 10 0.36 5.23 -1.86
CA PRO A 10 0.58 4.43 -0.65
C PRO A 10 1.02 5.24 0.57
N HIS A 11 1.46 6.48 0.36
CA HIS A 11 1.96 7.37 1.41
C HIS A 11 0.85 8.20 2.06
N CYS A 12 -0.08 8.73 1.27
CA CYS A 12 -0.98 9.78 1.77
C CYS A 12 -2.45 9.54 1.54
N GLY A 13 -2.90 8.75 0.57
CA GLY A 13 -4.32 8.78 0.23
C GLY A 13 -4.68 9.05 -1.21
N THR A 14 -3.90 9.92 -1.83
CA THR A 14 -4.34 10.64 -3.03
C THR A 14 -4.61 9.69 -4.18
N LEU A 15 -5.74 9.92 -4.84
CA LEU A 15 -6.14 9.16 -6.03
C LEU A 15 -5.54 9.80 -7.29
N VAL A 16 -5.08 8.94 -8.20
CA VAL A 16 -4.62 9.32 -9.53
C VAL A 16 -5.31 8.44 -10.57
N ALA A 17 -5.87 9.02 -11.63
CA ALA A 17 -6.37 8.28 -12.78
C ALA A 17 -5.34 8.30 -13.91
N LEU A 18 -5.03 7.10 -14.41
CA LEU A 18 -4.19 6.87 -15.57
C LEU A 18 -5.02 6.16 -16.65
N ASP A 19 -4.95 6.64 -17.88
CA ASP A 19 -5.51 5.96 -19.04
C ASP A 19 -4.62 4.78 -19.45
N ARG A 20 -5.18 3.57 -19.49
CA ARG A 20 -4.43 2.35 -19.81
C ARG A 20 -5.14 1.42 -20.79
N GLU A 21 -4.36 0.64 -21.53
CA GLU A 21 -4.82 -0.46 -22.36
C GLU A 21 -5.40 -1.61 -21.51
N GLY A 22 -6.50 -2.23 -21.96
CA GLY A 22 -7.19 -3.29 -21.22
C GLY A 22 -6.46 -4.65 -21.14
N TYR A 23 -5.37 -4.84 -21.90
CA TYR A 23 -4.56 -6.07 -21.84
C TYR A 23 -3.44 -6.00 -20.80
N LEU A 24 -3.07 -4.80 -20.34
CA LEU A 24 -2.09 -4.61 -19.28
C LEU A 24 -2.74 -4.91 -17.93
N ALA A 25 -2.32 -6.01 -17.28
CA ALA A 25 -2.80 -6.36 -15.95
C ALA A 25 -1.95 -5.67 -14.87
N ASP A 26 -2.62 -5.10 -13.86
CA ASP A 26 -1.92 -4.52 -12.70
C ASP A 26 -1.40 -5.63 -11.80
N LYS A 27 -0.15 -5.51 -11.36
CA LYS A 27 0.43 -6.41 -10.37
C LYS A 27 0.34 -5.82 -8.97
N SER A 28 0.85 -4.60 -8.79
CA SER A 28 0.86 -3.93 -7.49
C SER A 28 1.11 -2.42 -7.60
N VAL A 29 0.74 -1.70 -6.55
CA VAL A 29 1.10 -0.29 -6.35
C VAL A 29 1.95 -0.21 -5.09
N THR A 30 3.19 0.25 -5.21
CA THR A 30 4.19 0.20 -4.13
C THR A 30 4.87 1.55 -3.93
N PRO A 31 5.33 1.87 -2.69
CA PRO A 31 6.15 3.06 -2.43
C PRO A 31 7.54 3.00 -3.09
N TYR A 32 8.05 1.78 -3.32
CA TYR A 32 9.39 1.50 -3.81
C TYR A 32 9.31 0.69 -5.11
N PRO A 33 10.27 0.84 -6.04
CA PRO A 33 10.31 0.08 -7.27
C PRO A 33 10.56 -1.41 -6.98
N LEU A 34 10.02 -2.30 -7.81
CA LEU A 34 10.31 -3.74 -7.74
C LEU A 34 11.64 -4.05 -8.44
N GLU A 35 12.40 -4.98 -7.89
CA GLU A 35 13.66 -5.42 -8.50
C GLU A 35 13.42 -6.03 -9.89
N GLY A 36 14.14 -5.54 -10.88
CA GLY A 36 14.04 -6.02 -12.27
C GLY A 36 12.86 -5.46 -13.08
N TRP A 37 12.07 -4.55 -12.51
CA TRP A 37 11.04 -3.80 -13.25
C TRP A 37 11.58 -2.47 -13.79
N THR A 38 11.27 -2.19 -15.04
CA THR A 38 11.53 -0.92 -15.71
C THR A 38 10.33 -0.01 -15.59
N TYR A 39 10.53 1.22 -15.11
CA TYR A 39 9.46 2.20 -14.91
C TYR A 39 9.68 3.43 -15.77
N VAL A 40 8.59 3.93 -16.36
CA VAL A 40 8.56 5.17 -17.16
C VAL A 40 7.60 6.20 -16.54
N ALA A 41 7.66 7.45 -17.02
CA ALA A 41 6.69 8.47 -16.63
C ALA A 41 5.30 8.19 -17.26
N PRO A 42 4.20 8.72 -16.69
CA PRO A 42 2.85 8.50 -17.23
C PRO A 42 2.63 9.10 -18.63
N THR A 43 3.49 10.04 -19.02
CA THR A 43 3.49 10.69 -20.33
C THR A 43 4.24 9.91 -21.39
N GLU A 44 5.03 8.92 -20.99
CA GLU A 44 5.81 8.08 -21.90
C GLU A 44 5.00 6.85 -22.30
N PRO A 45 5.19 6.31 -23.52
CA PRO A 45 4.52 5.10 -23.94
C PRO A 45 4.99 3.93 -23.07
N PHE A 46 4.06 3.31 -22.34
CA PHE A 46 4.31 2.12 -21.53
C PHE A 46 3.61 0.87 -22.09
N ASP A 47 2.63 1.07 -22.96
CA ASP A 47 1.85 0.03 -23.65
C ASP A 47 2.49 -0.48 -24.95
N GLY A 48 3.63 0.08 -25.39
CA GLY A 48 4.34 -0.41 -26.57
C GLY A 48 3.70 -0.06 -27.92
N GLU A 49 2.62 0.74 -27.94
CA GLU A 49 1.98 1.24 -29.16
C GLU A 49 2.07 2.77 -29.21
N GLU A 50 3.17 3.35 -29.70
CA GLU A 50 3.15 4.76 -30.12
C GLU A 50 2.30 4.87 -31.41
N ASP A 51 1.27 5.73 -31.42
CA ASP A 51 0.30 5.97 -32.49
C ASP A 51 0.83 5.75 -33.93
N GLY A 52 0.87 4.50 -34.40
CA GLY A 52 1.15 4.14 -35.80
C GLY A 52 2.58 4.26 -36.30
N GLU A 53 3.55 4.66 -35.49
CA GLU A 53 4.98 4.61 -35.83
C GLU A 53 5.68 3.63 -34.88
N SER A 54 5.87 2.40 -35.36
CA SER A 54 6.68 1.38 -34.69
C SER A 54 8.14 1.83 -34.71
N ASP A 55 8.53 2.67 -33.76
CA ASP A 55 9.93 2.86 -33.44
C ASP A 55 10.37 1.63 -32.64
N ASP A 56 11.22 0.77 -33.23
CA ASP A 56 11.82 -0.43 -32.61
C ASP A 56 12.58 -0.15 -31.29
N THR A 57 12.54 1.08 -30.79
CA THR A 57 13.14 1.54 -29.53
C THR A 57 12.12 1.74 -28.41
N ALA A 58 10.81 1.60 -28.67
CA ALA A 58 9.78 1.59 -27.63
C ALA A 58 9.94 0.32 -26.76
N VAL A 59 10.59 0.48 -25.62
CA VAL A 59 10.72 -0.57 -24.61
C VAL A 59 9.37 -0.74 -23.93
N GLU A 60 8.81 -1.96 -23.98
CA GLU A 60 7.66 -2.34 -23.16
C GLU A 60 8.02 -2.07 -21.69
N ALA A 61 7.43 -1.01 -21.11
CA ALA A 61 7.73 -0.65 -19.74
C ALA A 61 6.99 -1.61 -18.80
N ASP A 62 7.69 -2.09 -17.77
CA ASP A 62 7.11 -3.01 -16.79
C ASP A 62 6.20 -2.29 -15.77
N GLY A 63 6.20 -0.95 -15.77
CA GLY A 63 5.40 -0.14 -14.87
C GLY A 63 5.50 1.36 -15.12
N VAL A 64 4.74 2.11 -14.33
CA VAL A 64 4.69 3.57 -14.35
C VAL A 64 5.14 4.13 -13.00
N ARG A 65 6.05 5.10 -13.03
CA ARG A 65 6.51 5.85 -11.87
C ARG A 65 5.75 7.17 -11.77
N PHE A 66 5.11 7.39 -10.64
CA PHE A 66 4.44 8.64 -10.32
C PHE A 66 5.20 9.41 -9.24
N VAL A 67 5.00 10.72 -9.21
CA VAL A 67 5.31 11.62 -8.11
C VAL A 67 3.97 12.23 -7.68
N CYS A 68 3.56 11.93 -6.45
CA CYS A 68 2.21 12.21 -5.97
C CYS A 68 1.84 13.70 -6.05
N GLY A 69 0.92 14.06 -6.94
CA GLY A 69 0.46 15.44 -7.16
C GLY A 69 1.32 16.26 -8.12
N GLU A 70 2.37 15.67 -8.70
CA GLU A 70 3.33 16.39 -9.57
C GLU A 70 3.45 15.77 -10.96
N SER A 71 3.20 14.46 -11.13
CA SER A 71 3.28 13.85 -12.46
C SER A 71 2.24 14.42 -13.42
N GLU A 72 2.68 14.66 -14.65
CA GLU A 72 1.85 15.07 -15.77
C GLU A 72 1.25 13.84 -16.49
N GLY A 73 0.28 14.05 -17.39
CA GLY A 73 -0.34 12.95 -18.16
C GLY A 73 -1.36 12.12 -17.38
N VAL A 74 -1.76 12.58 -16.19
CA VAL A 74 -2.74 11.92 -15.31
C VAL A 74 -3.72 12.92 -14.72
N ASP A 75 -4.89 12.42 -14.32
CA ASP A 75 -5.87 13.21 -13.58
C ASP A 75 -5.71 12.95 -12.08
N TRP A 76 -5.35 14.00 -11.33
CA TRP A 76 -5.20 13.93 -9.88
C TRP A 76 -6.52 14.27 -9.19
N ASP A 77 -6.88 13.47 -8.19
CA ASP A 77 -8.18 13.55 -7.50
C ASP A 77 -9.40 13.49 -8.48
N PRO A 78 -9.49 12.44 -9.31
CA PRO A 78 -10.56 12.26 -10.29
C PRO A 78 -11.91 12.06 -9.61
N HIS A 79 -12.61 13.18 -9.37
CA HIS A 79 -14.03 13.26 -9.00
C HIS A 79 -14.59 12.24 -8.00
N ASP A 80 -13.84 11.92 -6.95
CA ASP A 80 -14.44 11.36 -5.74
C ASP A 80 -13.79 11.99 -4.51
N GLY A 81 -14.37 13.13 -4.10
CA GLY A 81 -14.15 13.77 -2.81
C GLY A 81 -14.56 12.90 -1.62
N VAL A 82 -14.43 11.58 -1.71
CA VAL A 82 -14.56 10.60 -0.63
C VAL A 82 -13.21 10.33 0.04
N ARG A 83 -12.58 11.41 0.51
CA ARG A 83 -12.31 11.41 1.96
C ARG A 83 -13.64 11.72 2.63
N GLY A 84 -14.52 10.71 2.67
CA GLY A 84 -15.75 10.79 3.43
C GLY A 84 -15.41 11.22 4.84
N THR A 85 -16.25 12.07 5.42
CA THR A 85 -16.22 12.54 6.81
C THR A 85 -16.35 11.42 7.86
N ASP A 86 -16.10 10.16 7.47
CA ASP A 86 -16.26 8.93 8.24
C ASP A 86 -14.92 8.33 8.72
N VAL A 87 -13.78 8.97 8.44
CA VAL A 87 -12.56 8.75 9.25
C VAL A 87 -12.67 9.63 10.49
N GLY A 88 -13.52 9.20 11.42
CA GLY A 88 -13.52 9.68 12.78
C GLY A 88 -12.23 9.26 13.46
N GLY A 89 -11.24 10.16 13.46
CA GLY A 89 -10.04 10.04 14.25
C GLY A 89 -9.53 11.43 14.55
N ASP A 90 -9.55 11.81 15.82
CA ASP A 90 -8.94 13.02 16.39
C ASP A 90 -7.40 12.99 16.29
N GLU A 91 -6.86 12.55 15.16
CA GLU A 91 -5.45 12.73 14.82
C GLU A 91 -5.28 14.18 14.36
N PRO A 92 -4.29 14.92 14.92
CA PRO A 92 -4.08 16.31 14.56
C PRO A 92 -3.83 16.36 13.06
N TYR A 93 -4.78 16.97 12.35
CA TYR A 93 -4.71 17.45 10.98
C TYR A 93 -3.27 17.41 10.46
N ARG A 94 -2.90 16.34 9.75
CA ARG A 94 -1.82 16.46 8.79
C ARG A 94 -2.38 17.41 7.74
N GLU A 95 -2.06 18.69 7.88
CA GLU A 95 -2.51 19.73 6.97
C GLU A 95 -2.21 19.22 5.56
N PRO A 96 -3.23 19.02 4.70
CA PRO A 96 -2.95 18.85 3.28
C PRO A 96 -2.16 20.09 2.88
N ASP A 97 -1.00 19.89 2.25
CA ASP A 97 -0.19 21.01 1.80
C ASP A 97 -1.11 21.89 0.94
N ALA A 98 -1.36 23.13 1.39
CA ALA A 98 -2.46 23.96 0.90
C ALA A 98 -2.27 24.39 -0.58
N GLU A 99 -1.20 23.93 -1.21
CA GLU A 99 -0.75 24.27 -2.55
C GLU A 99 -0.65 23.05 -3.49
N GLY A 100 -0.86 21.81 -3.03
CA GLY A 100 -0.65 20.59 -3.83
C GLY A 100 -1.74 19.50 -3.71
N VAL A 101 -2.03 18.81 -4.80
CA VAL A 101 -3.03 17.72 -4.87
C VAL A 101 -2.50 16.41 -4.21
N GLY A 102 -1.21 16.34 -3.91
CA GLY A 102 -0.52 15.15 -3.40
C GLY A 102 0.59 15.45 -2.39
N CYS A 103 1.28 14.39 -1.94
CA CYS A 103 2.34 14.49 -0.92
C CYS A 103 3.77 14.65 -1.49
N GLY A 104 3.93 14.68 -2.82
CA GLY A 104 5.24 14.77 -3.49
C GLY A 104 6.10 13.50 -3.40
N GLU A 105 5.64 12.46 -2.68
CA GLU A 105 6.40 11.21 -2.60
C GLU A 105 6.24 10.37 -3.87
N PRO A 106 7.31 9.72 -4.35
CA PRO A 106 7.23 8.82 -5.46
C PRO A 106 6.49 7.53 -5.07
N PHE A 107 5.78 6.96 -6.04
CA PHE A 107 5.21 5.63 -5.95
C PHE A 107 5.12 5.00 -7.34
N TYR A 108 4.97 3.68 -7.36
CA TYR A 108 5.21 2.86 -8.53
C TYR A 108 4.00 1.95 -8.77
N LEU A 109 3.41 2.04 -9.97
CA LEU A 109 2.49 1.04 -10.48
C LEU A 109 3.29 0.03 -11.27
N SER A 110 3.17 -1.24 -10.92
CA SER A 110 3.85 -2.34 -11.61
C SER A 110 2.84 -3.18 -12.35
N PHE A 111 3.10 -3.48 -13.62
CA PHE A 111 2.31 -4.39 -14.43
C PHE A 111 2.78 -5.83 -14.26
N VAL A 112 1.92 -6.77 -14.65
CA VAL A 112 2.25 -8.19 -14.70
C VAL A 112 3.17 -8.46 -15.88
N ARG A 113 4.39 -8.94 -15.60
CA ARG A 113 5.32 -9.44 -16.62
C ARG A 113 5.04 -10.90 -16.94
N TYR A 114 5.17 -11.25 -18.21
CA TYR A 114 5.12 -12.64 -18.68
C TYR A 114 6.42 -13.02 -19.39
N GLU A 115 7.01 -14.15 -19.00
CA GLU A 115 8.16 -14.76 -19.69
C GLU A 115 7.79 -16.21 -20.04
N GLU A 116 7.95 -16.59 -21.31
CA GLU A 116 7.57 -17.93 -21.82
C GLU A 116 6.12 -18.34 -21.48
N GLY A 117 5.21 -17.37 -21.40
CA GLY A 117 3.81 -17.58 -21.04
C GLY A 117 3.56 -17.86 -19.55
N ARG A 118 4.53 -17.59 -18.68
CA ARG A 118 4.38 -17.64 -17.22
C ARG A 118 4.52 -16.24 -16.64
N GLU A 119 3.65 -15.90 -15.70
CA GLU A 119 3.77 -14.68 -14.93
C GLU A 119 5.03 -14.73 -14.07
N ILE A 120 5.80 -13.64 -14.09
CA ILE A 120 6.97 -13.43 -13.23
C ILE A 120 6.54 -12.70 -11.96
N ASP A 121 6.96 -13.25 -10.81
CA ASP A 121 6.86 -12.56 -9.53
C ASP A 121 8.17 -11.80 -9.26
N PRO A 122 8.11 -10.54 -8.81
CA PRO A 122 9.29 -9.80 -8.42
C PRO A 122 9.98 -10.51 -7.26
N GLU A 123 11.31 -10.49 -7.27
CA GLU A 123 12.05 -10.97 -6.10
C GLU A 123 11.77 -9.99 -4.95
N ALA A 124 11.18 -10.50 -3.87
CA ALA A 124 10.90 -9.69 -2.70
C ALA A 124 12.21 -9.46 -1.95
N GLU A 125 12.73 -8.23 -1.96
CA GLU A 125 13.69 -7.73 -0.96
C GLU A 125 12.98 -7.50 0.40
N ALA A 126 12.25 -8.51 0.89
CA ALA A 126 11.74 -8.53 2.25
C ALA A 126 12.67 -9.41 3.08
N GLU A 127 13.80 -8.85 3.55
CA GLU A 127 14.47 -9.46 4.70
C GLU A 127 13.43 -9.51 5.83
N PRO A 128 13.07 -10.70 6.34
CA PRO A 128 12.07 -10.82 7.39
C PRO A 128 12.62 -10.14 8.64
N VAL A 129 12.12 -8.94 8.95
CA VAL A 129 12.41 -8.28 10.22
C VAL A 129 11.69 -9.08 11.30
N GLU A 130 12.46 -9.61 12.25
CA GLU A 130 11.92 -10.21 13.46
C GLU A 130 11.20 -9.11 14.25
N ILE A 131 9.88 -9.02 14.09
CA ILE A 131 9.03 -8.27 15.00
C ILE A 131 9.12 -9.01 16.32
N ASN A 132 9.95 -8.51 17.22
CA ASN A 132 10.10 -9.02 18.58
C ASN A 132 8.70 -9.08 19.21
N PRO A 133 8.12 -10.28 19.43
CA PRO A 133 6.79 -10.40 20.01
C PRO A 133 6.95 -10.24 21.52
N ASP A 134 7.17 -9.00 21.98
CA ASP A 134 7.27 -8.59 23.38
C ASP A 134 8.16 -9.46 24.29
N PRO A 135 9.25 -8.94 24.88
CA PRO A 135 9.66 -9.43 26.18
C PRO A 135 8.59 -8.97 27.18
N ARG A 136 7.47 -9.69 27.30
CA ARG A 136 6.49 -9.43 28.36
C ARG A 136 7.29 -9.34 29.65
N PRO A 137 7.36 -8.17 30.32
CA PRO A 137 7.99 -8.10 31.61
C PRO A 137 7.27 -9.12 32.47
N SER A 138 8.03 -10.10 32.98
CA SER A 138 7.50 -11.12 33.87
C SER A 138 6.72 -10.40 34.96
N GLY A 139 5.40 -10.56 34.94
CA GLY A 139 4.52 -9.92 35.92
C GLY A 139 5.02 -10.23 37.33
N PRO A 140 4.82 -9.32 38.29
CA PRO A 140 5.29 -9.52 39.64
C PRO A 140 4.81 -10.87 40.15
N ARG A 141 5.75 -11.64 40.71
CA ARG A 141 5.52 -12.96 41.31
C ARG A 141 4.33 -12.85 42.27
N GLY A 142 3.26 -13.57 41.98
CA GLY A 142 2.03 -13.52 42.76
C GLY A 142 2.29 -13.78 44.26
N PRO A 143 1.44 -13.24 45.15
CA PRO A 143 1.59 -13.47 46.58
C PRO A 143 1.55 -14.98 46.86
N GLY A 144 2.49 -15.45 47.70
CA GLY A 144 2.55 -16.84 48.13
C GLY A 144 1.23 -17.26 48.74
N GLY A 145 0.64 -18.35 48.21
CA GLY A 145 -0.59 -18.90 48.73
C GLY A 145 -0.45 -19.26 50.22
N PRO A 146 -1.50 -19.08 51.04
CA PRO A 146 -1.48 -19.53 52.42
C PRO A 146 -1.36 -21.05 52.45
N GLY A 147 -0.34 -21.55 53.16
CA GLY A 147 -0.13 -22.96 53.39
C GLY A 147 -1.35 -23.59 54.07
N GLU A 148 -1.73 -24.75 53.56
CA GLU A 148 -2.75 -25.62 54.15
C GLU A 148 -2.37 -25.96 55.59
N ALA A 149 -3.19 -25.52 56.54
CA ALA A 149 -3.27 -26.06 57.88
C ALA A 149 -4.75 -26.27 58.21
N GLY A 150 -5.17 -27.55 58.14
CA GLY A 150 -6.25 -28.17 58.92
C GLY A 150 -7.61 -27.48 59.03
N GLY A 151 -8.66 -28.16 58.55
CA GLY A 151 -10.06 -27.85 58.90
C GLY A 151 -10.35 -27.86 60.41
N PRO A 152 -11.59 -27.53 60.86
CA PRO A 152 -12.84 -28.05 60.28
C PRO A 152 -14.02 -27.04 60.17
N ASP A 153 -15.11 -27.53 59.58
CA ASP A 153 -16.55 -27.26 59.82
C ASP A 153 -17.02 -25.82 60.13
N ASP A 154 -17.81 -25.22 59.24
CA ASP A 154 -19.24 -24.92 59.48
C ASP A 154 -19.83 -24.01 58.39
N SER A 155 -20.91 -24.51 57.77
CA SER A 155 -22.22 -23.88 57.57
C SER A 155 -22.38 -22.38 57.24
N ASP A 156 -23.21 -22.16 56.21
CA ASP A 156 -24.14 -21.03 55.98
C ASP A 156 -23.64 -19.71 55.35
N GLY A 157 -24.33 -19.27 54.29
CA GLY A 157 -24.23 -17.88 53.79
C GLY A 157 -24.44 -17.72 52.29
N GLY A 158 -25.61 -17.20 51.89
CA GLY A 158 -26.07 -17.08 50.51
C GLY A 158 -25.40 -16.00 49.66
N PHE A 159 -25.57 -16.18 48.35
CA PHE A 159 -25.15 -15.29 47.27
C PHE A 159 -26.23 -14.25 46.98
N TRP A 160 -25.83 -12.98 46.91
CA TRP A 160 -26.57 -11.88 46.26
C TRP A 160 -25.94 -11.54 44.92
#